data_AF-A0A8T3RCM8-F1
#
_entry.id   AF-A0A8T3RCM8-F1
#
_cell.length_a   1.000
_cell.length_b   1.000
_cell.length_c   1.000
_cell.angle_alpha   90.00
_cell.angle_beta   90.00
_cell.angle_gamma   90.00
#
_symmetry.space_group_name_H-M   'P 1'
#
loop_
_entity.id
_entity.type
_entity.pdbx_description
1 polymer ?
#
loop_
_entity_poly.entity_id
_entity_poly.type
_entity_poly.pdbx_seq_one_letter_code
_entity_poly.pdbx_strand_id
1 'polypeptide(L)'
;MNNKSAVAQNVISLPKGGGAVKGIGETFQPNLFSGTGNHSIPIAISPGRNGFGPALTLQYSSGNGNSPFGLGWQLSIPRITRKTEKGIPQYDDTDVFVMSGAEDLVPYLKKVIDPTSGQDIWISDDPINHPFHTVYRYRPRTEGLFARIERWQHNATNEVHWRAITRDNITSIYGGTSASRITDPENEQRVYEWLLQETFDGTGNHILYEYARDNPRLYTNEEPDLGLGAIFDRNREATQLYIR
;
A
#
# COMPACT_ATOMS: atom_id res chain seq x y z
N MET A 1 16.46 -38.99 -22.04
CA MET A 1 16.52 -37.53 -21.78
C MET A 1 15.30 -36.89 -22.43
N ASN A 2 14.26 -36.56 -21.66
CA ASN A 2 13.09 -35.86 -22.18
C ASN A 2 13.28 -34.36 -22.02
N ASN A 3 13.86 -33.71 -23.03
CA ASN A 3 13.81 -32.26 -23.18
C ASN A 3 12.40 -31.84 -23.61
N LYS A 4 11.48 -31.77 -22.66
CA LYS A 4 10.27 -30.96 -22.81
C LYS A 4 10.51 -29.67 -22.04
N SER A 5 11.03 -28.65 -22.72
CA SER A 5 10.89 -27.29 -22.21
C SER A 5 9.40 -26.99 -22.10
N ALA A 6 8.94 -26.55 -20.92
CA ALA A 6 7.54 -26.22 -20.64
C ALA A 6 7.10 -24.90 -21.29
N VAL A 7 7.57 -24.62 -22.51
CA VAL A 7 7.12 -23.48 -23.31
C VAL A 7 5.90 -23.95 -24.06
N ALA A 8 4.72 -23.64 -23.52
CA ALA A 8 3.47 -23.87 -24.21
C ALA A 8 3.49 -23.08 -25.53
N GLN A 9 3.34 -23.79 -26.65
CA GLN A 9 3.15 -23.14 -27.95
C GLN A 9 1.82 -22.38 -27.88
N ASN A 10 1.83 -21.06 -28.10
CA ASN A 10 0.61 -20.26 -28.09
C ASN A 10 -0.26 -20.64 -29.30
N VAL A 11 -1.21 -21.56 -29.09
CA VAL A 11 -2.20 -21.95 -30.08
C VAL A 11 -3.38 -20.98 -29.98
N ILE A 12 -3.60 -20.21 -31.03
CA ILE A 12 -4.79 -19.36 -31.15
C ILE A 12 -6.00 -20.29 -31.32
N SER A 13 -6.91 -20.27 -30.37
CA SER A 13 -8.15 -21.05 -30.41
C SER A 13 -9.31 -20.23 -29.88
N LEU A 14 -10.50 -20.47 -30.42
CA LEU A 14 -11.72 -19.88 -29.87
C LEU A 14 -11.95 -20.43 -28.46
N PRO A 15 -12.48 -19.60 -27.54
CA PRO A 15 -12.90 -20.10 -26.24
C PRO A 15 -13.92 -21.21 -26.43
N LYS A 16 -13.67 -22.37 -25.83
CA LYS A 16 -14.65 -23.46 -25.80
C LYS A 16 -15.81 -23.02 -24.90
N GLY A 17 -17.03 -23.08 -25.42
CA GLY A 17 -18.23 -22.69 -24.67
C GLY A 17 -18.37 -23.45 -23.35
N GLY A 18 -18.98 -22.79 -22.36
CA GLY A 18 -19.31 -23.36 -21.05
C GLY A 18 -20.82 -23.47 -20.82
N GLY A 19 -21.20 -24.10 -19.70
CA GLY A 19 -22.59 -24.22 -19.21
C GLY A 19 -22.71 -24.17 -17.67
N ALA A 20 -21.62 -23.87 -16.98
CA ALA A 20 -21.59 -23.75 -15.53
C ALA A 20 -21.81 -22.29 -15.12
N VAL A 21 -22.77 -22.05 -14.22
CA VAL A 21 -22.92 -20.77 -13.53
C VAL A 21 -21.96 -20.79 -12.34
N LYS A 22 -21.09 -19.79 -12.25
CA LYS A 22 -20.16 -19.59 -11.12
C LYS A 22 -20.45 -18.25 -10.46
N GLY A 23 -20.16 -18.17 -9.16
CA GLY A 23 -20.15 -16.90 -8.43
C GLY A 23 -19.04 -15.97 -8.93
N ILE A 24 -18.86 -14.85 -8.25
CA ILE A 24 -17.87 -13.82 -8.60
C ILE A 24 -16.47 -14.15 -8.04
N GLY A 25 -16.28 -15.34 -7.48
CA GLY A 25 -15.03 -15.77 -6.86
C GLY A 25 -14.94 -15.38 -5.38
N GLU A 26 -16.09 -15.11 -4.76
CA GLU A 26 -16.20 -14.77 -3.36
C GLU A 26 -15.80 -15.94 -2.46
N THR A 27 -15.13 -15.62 -1.36
CA THR A 27 -14.72 -16.63 -0.37
C THR A 27 -14.99 -16.12 1.04
N PHE A 28 -15.55 -17.00 1.88
CA PHE A 28 -15.64 -16.80 3.32
C PHE A 28 -14.60 -17.67 4.03
N GLN A 29 -13.85 -17.09 4.96
CA GLN A 29 -12.86 -17.80 5.77
C GLN A 29 -12.89 -17.29 7.22
N PRO A 30 -13.12 -18.15 8.22
CA PRO A 30 -12.94 -17.76 9.61
C PRO A 30 -11.44 -17.63 9.93
N ASN A 31 -11.05 -16.60 10.67
CA ASN A 31 -9.74 -16.54 11.30
C ASN A 31 -9.79 -17.31 12.63
N LEU A 32 -9.17 -18.48 12.67
CA LEU A 32 -9.21 -19.37 13.84
C LEU A 32 -8.44 -18.83 15.05
N PHE A 33 -7.52 -17.88 14.85
CA PHE A 33 -6.76 -17.28 15.94
C PHE A 33 -7.52 -16.11 16.59
N SER A 34 -8.10 -15.21 15.79
CA SER A 34 -8.83 -14.03 16.30
C SER A 34 -10.32 -14.27 16.49
N GLY A 35 -10.87 -15.35 15.94
CA GLY A 35 -12.32 -15.61 15.90
C GLY A 35 -13.10 -14.71 14.93
N THR A 36 -12.42 -13.89 14.11
CA THR A 36 -13.09 -12.97 13.18
C THR A 36 -13.59 -13.68 11.93
N GLY A 37 -14.72 -13.23 11.40
CA GLY A 37 -15.22 -13.67 10.10
C GLY A 37 -14.64 -12.81 8.99
N ASN A 38 -13.96 -13.43 8.02
CA ASN A 38 -13.44 -12.73 6.86
C ASN A 38 -14.21 -13.11 5.59
N HIS A 39 -14.46 -12.13 4.74
CA HIS A 39 -15.05 -12.34 3.42
C HIS A 39 -14.24 -11.57 2.38
N SER A 40 -14.07 -12.15 1.20
CA SER A 40 -13.27 -11.57 0.13
C SER A 40 -14.06 -11.60 -1.17
N ILE A 41 -14.16 -10.45 -1.84
CA ILE A 41 -14.78 -10.31 -3.16
C ILE A 41 -13.73 -9.73 -4.11
N PRO A 42 -13.18 -10.53 -5.03
CA PRO A 42 -12.24 -10.01 -6.02
C PRO A 42 -12.97 -9.07 -6.99
N ILE A 43 -12.36 -7.94 -7.31
CA ILE A 43 -12.87 -7.05 -8.35
C ILE A 43 -12.37 -7.59 -9.68
N ALA A 44 -13.29 -8.12 -10.48
CA ALA A 44 -12.96 -8.66 -11.79
C ALA A 44 -12.56 -7.54 -12.74
N ILE A 45 -11.26 -7.44 -13.01
CA ILE A 45 -10.70 -6.57 -14.03
C ILE A 45 -10.07 -7.40 -15.14
N SER A 46 -10.01 -6.83 -16.34
CA SER A 46 -9.31 -7.49 -17.45
C SER A 46 -7.83 -7.67 -17.10
N PRO A 47 -7.24 -8.85 -17.34
CA PRO A 47 -5.81 -9.04 -17.13
C PRO A 47 -5.01 -8.04 -17.96
N GLY A 48 -4.02 -7.40 -17.34
CA GLY A 48 -3.09 -6.57 -18.08
C GLY A 48 -2.11 -7.39 -18.90
N ARG A 49 -1.24 -6.70 -19.64
CA ARG A 49 -0.20 -7.34 -20.46
C ARG A 49 0.67 -8.23 -19.59
N ASN A 50 0.97 -9.44 -20.07
CA ASN A 50 1.71 -10.47 -19.31
C ASN A 50 1.09 -10.82 -17.95
N GLY A 51 -0.20 -10.57 -17.75
CA GLY A 51 -0.87 -10.79 -16.46
C GLY A 51 -0.53 -9.73 -15.40
N PHE A 52 0.21 -8.67 -15.75
CA PHE A 52 0.51 -7.57 -14.86
C PHE A 52 -0.64 -6.55 -14.89
N GLY A 53 -1.41 -6.50 -13.81
CA GLY A 53 -2.52 -5.57 -13.64
C GLY A 53 -2.88 -5.39 -12.17
N PRO A 54 -3.77 -4.43 -11.85
CA PRO A 54 -4.19 -4.21 -10.47
C PRO A 54 -4.85 -5.46 -9.88
N ALA A 55 -4.44 -5.88 -8.68
CA ALA A 55 -5.12 -6.95 -7.96
C ALA A 55 -5.98 -6.33 -6.84
N LEU A 56 -7.21 -5.94 -7.18
CA LEU A 56 -8.13 -5.30 -6.25
C LEU A 56 -9.11 -6.31 -5.65
N THR A 57 -9.25 -6.27 -4.33
CA THR A 57 -10.18 -7.12 -3.60
C THR A 57 -10.90 -6.30 -2.54
N LEU A 58 -12.22 -6.38 -2.54
CA LEU A 58 -13.04 -5.86 -1.46
C LEU A 58 -13.03 -6.89 -0.32
N GLN A 59 -12.38 -6.55 0.78
CA GLN A 59 -12.18 -7.43 1.93
C GLN A 59 -13.05 -6.98 3.08
N TYR A 60 -13.73 -7.93 3.70
CA TYR A 60 -14.47 -7.77 4.94
C TYR A 60 -13.73 -8.49 6.08
N SER A 61 -13.71 -7.88 7.25
CA SER A 61 -13.42 -8.54 8.53
C SER A 61 -14.38 -7.99 9.57
N SER A 62 -14.98 -8.88 10.37
CA SER A 62 -15.83 -8.48 11.50
C SER A 62 -15.08 -7.69 12.58
N GLY A 63 -13.74 -7.68 12.56
CA GLY A 63 -12.90 -6.89 13.46
C GLY A 63 -12.49 -5.52 12.90
N ASN A 64 -12.80 -5.24 11.64
CA ASN A 64 -12.44 -3.96 11.02
C ASN A 64 -13.46 -2.86 11.38
N GLY A 65 -12.97 -1.63 11.45
CA GLY A 65 -13.80 -0.44 11.67
C GLY A 65 -14.54 0.01 10.42
N ASN A 66 -14.98 1.27 10.43
CA ASN A 66 -15.64 1.88 9.28
C ASN A 66 -14.63 2.21 8.17
N SER A 67 -15.07 2.19 6.92
CA SER A 67 -14.29 2.63 5.76
C SER A 67 -15.21 3.24 4.69
N PRO A 68 -14.64 3.79 3.60
CA PRO A 68 -15.40 4.22 2.42
C PRO A 68 -16.31 3.17 1.77
N PHE A 69 -16.15 1.90 2.14
CA PHE A 69 -16.93 0.78 1.59
C PHE A 69 -17.91 0.18 2.63
N GLY A 70 -18.08 0.87 3.75
CA GLY A 70 -18.95 0.46 4.85
C GLY A 70 -18.22 -0.29 5.97
N LEU A 71 -18.94 -0.52 7.07
CA LEU A 71 -18.40 -1.15 8.28
C LEU A 71 -17.83 -2.55 7.99
N GLY A 72 -16.60 -2.77 8.43
CA GLY A 72 -15.89 -4.04 8.29
C GLY A 72 -15.26 -4.26 6.91
N TRP A 73 -15.70 -3.51 5.89
CA TRP A 73 -15.20 -3.59 4.53
C TRP A 73 -14.00 -2.68 4.31
N GLN A 74 -13.10 -3.04 3.40
CA GLN A 74 -12.01 -2.20 2.91
C GLN A 74 -11.53 -2.69 1.55
N LEU A 75 -10.95 -1.79 0.76
CA LEU A 75 -10.27 -2.17 -0.49
C LEU A 75 -8.79 -2.44 -0.20
N SER A 76 -8.26 -3.55 -0.71
CA SER A 76 -6.93 -4.06 -0.39
C SER A 76 -5.79 -3.34 -1.13
N ILE A 77 -5.64 -2.03 -0.93
CA ILE A 77 -4.51 -1.27 -1.50
C ILE A 77 -3.39 -1.13 -0.48
N PRO A 78 -2.16 -1.53 -0.83
CA PRO A 78 -0.99 -1.32 0.01
C PRO A 78 -0.78 0.15 0.32
N ARG A 79 -0.38 0.44 1.56
CA ARG A 79 0.03 1.78 2.00
C ARG A 79 1.08 1.66 3.09
N ILE A 80 1.82 2.74 3.31
CA ILE A 80 2.74 2.86 4.45
C ILE A 80 2.18 3.94 5.36
N THR A 81 2.02 3.64 6.65
CA THR A 81 1.42 4.56 7.62
C THR A 81 2.32 4.71 8.84
N ARG A 82 2.23 5.83 9.55
CA ARG A 82 2.81 5.93 10.90
C ARG A 82 1.99 5.09 11.88
N LYS A 83 2.66 4.42 12.81
CA LYS A 83 2.04 3.55 13.82
C LYS A 83 1.35 4.39 14.89
N THR A 84 0.10 4.07 15.20
CA THR A 84 -0.71 4.76 16.23
C THR A 84 -1.07 3.89 17.43
N GLU A 85 -0.83 2.57 17.35
CA GLU A 85 -1.22 1.60 18.38
C GLU A 85 -0.56 1.87 19.75
N LYS A 86 0.65 2.44 19.77
CA LYS A 86 1.45 2.67 20.99
C LYS A 86 1.62 4.15 21.35
N GLY A 87 0.85 5.03 20.74
CA GLY A 87 0.94 6.47 20.96
C GLY A 87 0.67 7.26 19.69
N ILE A 88 0.57 8.57 19.85
CA ILE A 88 0.35 9.50 18.74
C ILE A 88 1.70 9.80 18.08
N PRO A 89 1.82 9.72 16.73
CA PRO A 89 3.04 10.08 16.01
C PRO A 89 3.49 11.51 16.33
N GLN A 90 4.78 11.69 16.58
CA GLN A 90 5.38 13.00 16.85
C GLN A 90 5.95 13.67 15.59
N TYR A 91 5.94 12.95 14.47
CA TYR A 91 6.48 13.38 13.17
C TYR A 91 7.98 13.68 13.20
N ASP A 92 8.72 12.97 14.04
CA ASP A 92 10.18 12.97 14.08
C ASP A 92 10.73 11.59 13.66
N ASP A 93 12.02 11.35 13.91
CA ASP A 93 12.71 10.10 13.57
C ASP A 93 12.46 8.96 14.57
N THR A 94 11.66 9.18 15.63
CA THR A 94 11.29 8.15 16.61
C THR A 94 10.05 7.36 16.21
N ASP A 95 9.26 7.91 15.28
CA ASP A 95 8.04 7.27 14.80
C ASP A 95 8.32 5.95 14.06
N VAL A 96 7.48 4.96 14.32
CA VAL A 96 7.51 3.66 13.65
C VAL A 96 6.55 3.69 12.45
N PHE A 97 6.96 3.07 11.35
CA PHE A 97 6.12 2.93 10.16
C PHE A 97 5.54 1.52 10.09
N VAL A 98 4.37 1.36 9.48
CA VAL A 98 3.72 0.07 9.24
C VAL A 98 3.44 -0.05 7.75
N MET A 99 3.79 -1.18 7.15
CA MET A 99 3.45 -1.48 5.76
C MET A 99 2.22 -2.37 5.69
N SER A 100 1.21 -1.94 4.94
CA SER A 100 -0.07 -2.63 4.71
C SER A 100 -0.78 -3.07 5.99
N GLY A 101 -0.63 -2.31 7.08
CA GLY A 101 -1.32 -2.53 8.36
C GLY A 101 -0.89 -3.77 9.16
N ALA A 102 0.11 -4.52 8.71
CA ALA A 102 0.48 -5.81 9.33
C ALA A 102 1.88 -5.81 9.94
N GLU A 103 2.85 -5.11 9.34
CA GLU A 103 4.26 -5.26 9.73
C GLU A 103 4.89 -3.91 10.10
N ASP A 104 5.40 -3.84 11.33
CA ASP A 104 6.24 -2.74 11.80
C ASP A 104 7.54 -2.73 10.95
N LEU A 105 7.78 -1.63 10.25
CA LEU A 105 9.04 -1.38 9.57
C LEU A 105 10.06 -0.85 10.57
N VAL A 106 11.23 -1.46 10.58
CA VAL A 106 12.38 -1.03 11.37
C VAL A 106 13.54 -0.66 10.44
N PRO A 107 14.40 0.30 10.84
CA PRO A 107 15.61 0.58 10.08
C PRO A 107 16.44 -0.68 9.86
N TYR A 108 17.04 -0.80 8.69
CA TYR A 108 18.01 -1.86 8.43
C TYR A 108 19.25 -1.61 9.29
N LEU A 109 19.68 -2.62 10.05
CA LEU A 109 20.81 -2.49 10.97
C LEU A 109 22.04 -3.22 10.42
N LYS A 110 23.21 -2.61 10.59
CA LYS A 110 24.51 -3.25 10.39
C LYS A 110 25.16 -3.55 11.73
N LYS A 111 25.90 -4.66 11.77
CA LYS A 111 26.69 -5.07 12.93
C LYS A 111 28.04 -4.36 12.87
N VAL A 112 28.41 -3.66 13.94
CA VAL A 112 29.72 -2.99 14.07
C VAL A 112 30.34 -3.30 15.43
N ILE A 113 31.64 -3.13 15.55
CA ILE A 113 32.35 -3.26 16.82
C ILE A 113 32.35 -1.87 17.48
N ASP A 114 31.85 -1.79 18.71
CA ASP A 114 31.94 -0.58 19.52
C ASP A 114 33.41 -0.26 19.81
N PRO A 115 33.94 0.91 19.41
CA PRO A 115 35.33 1.28 19.64
C PRO A 115 35.70 1.41 21.12
N THR A 116 34.73 1.57 22.02
CA THR A 116 34.97 1.74 23.46
C THR A 116 34.97 0.41 24.21
N SER A 117 33.96 -0.43 23.99
CA SER A 117 33.80 -1.70 24.69
C SER A 117 34.40 -2.90 23.97
N GLY A 118 34.70 -2.78 22.67
CA GLY A 118 35.13 -3.89 21.82
C GLY A 118 34.03 -4.93 21.54
N GLN A 119 32.78 -4.66 21.93
CA GLN A 119 31.66 -5.57 21.74
C GLN A 119 30.92 -5.31 20.43
N ASP A 120 30.23 -6.35 19.97
CA ASP A 120 29.33 -6.26 18.84
C ASP A 120 28.07 -5.45 19.21
N ILE A 121 27.82 -4.38 18.45
CA ILE A 121 26.60 -3.58 18.55
C ILE A 121 25.88 -3.53 17.18
N TRP A 122 24.57 -3.27 17.23
CA TRP A 122 23.75 -3.06 16.03
C TRP A 122 23.41 -1.58 15.92
N ILE A 123 23.76 -0.98 14.79
CA ILE A 123 23.44 0.41 14.47
C ILE A 123 22.71 0.49 13.14
N SER A 124 21.96 1.56 12.91
CA SER A 124 21.34 1.80 11.61
C SER A 124 22.40 1.79 10.51
N ASP A 125 22.04 1.19 9.38
CA ASP A 125 22.87 1.22 8.18
C ASP A 125 23.02 2.66 7.69
N ASP A 126 24.15 2.95 7.04
CA ASP A 126 24.39 4.31 6.56
C ASP A 126 23.39 4.63 5.44
N PRO A 127 22.80 5.84 5.42
CA PRO A 127 21.94 6.22 4.32
C PRO A 127 22.72 6.30 3.02
N ILE A 128 22.05 5.98 1.92
CA ILE A 128 22.61 6.10 0.58
C ILE A 128 22.34 7.53 0.09
N ASN A 129 23.42 8.27 -0.15
CA ASN A 129 23.34 9.62 -0.69
C ASN A 129 23.20 9.59 -2.21
N HIS A 130 22.09 10.13 -2.70
CA HIS A 130 21.85 10.46 -4.11
C HIS A 130 21.91 11.99 -4.29
N PRO A 131 22.09 12.50 -5.53
CA PRO A 131 22.22 13.95 -5.77
C PRO A 131 21.12 14.81 -5.15
N PHE A 132 19.87 14.32 -5.15
CA PHE A 132 18.71 15.05 -4.65
C PHE A 132 18.04 14.38 -3.44
N HIS A 133 18.46 13.17 -3.06
CA HIS A 133 17.78 12.38 -2.05
C HIS A 133 18.75 11.69 -1.11
N THR A 134 18.32 11.52 0.14
CA THR A 134 18.94 10.64 1.13
C THR A 134 18.03 9.44 1.33
N VAL A 135 18.57 8.23 1.18
CA VAL A 135 17.78 7.00 1.16
C VAL A 135 18.12 6.12 2.36
N TYR A 136 17.09 5.83 3.16
CA TYR A 136 17.20 4.98 4.34
C TYR A 136 16.56 3.62 4.05
N ARG A 137 17.25 2.53 4.38
CA ARG A 137 16.72 1.17 4.21
C ARG A 137 15.93 0.75 5.44
N TYR A 138 14.79 0.11 5.18
CA TYR A 138 13.93 -0.48 6.19
C TYR A 138 13.68 -1.96 5.87
N ARG A 139 13.24 -2.70 6.89
CA ARG A 139 12.73 -4.07 6.75
C ARG A 139 11.56 -4.31 7.70
N PRO A 140 10.66 -5.26 7.40
CA PRO A 140 9.67 -5.73 8.37
C PRO A 140 10.35 -6.28 9.64
N ARG A 141 9.73 -6.11 10.80
CA ARG A 141 10.19 -6.75 12.05
C ARG A 141 10.14 -8.27 11.92
N THR A 142 9.11 -8.80 11.26
CA THR A 142 9.01 -10.21 10.88
C THR A 142 9.18 -10.32 9.37
N GLU A 143 10.33 -10.82 8.92
CA GLU A 143 10.63 -10.92 7.49
C GLU A 143 9.80 -12.01 6.81
N GLY A 144 9.31 -11.73 5.61
CA GLY A 144 8.51 -12.70 4.84
C GLY A 144 8.48 -12.45 3.34
N LEU A 145 8.45 -11.17 2.91
CA LEU A 145 8.42 -10.82 1.49
C LEU A 145 9.83 -10.71 0.88
N PHE A 146 10.86 -10.53 1.72
CA PHE A 146 12.23 -10.25 1.29
C PHE A 146 12.29 -9.08 0.30
N ALA A 147 11.39 -8.11 0.48
CA ALA A 147 11.32 -6.92 -0.34
C ALA A 147 12.37 -5.90 0.15
N ARG A 148 13.01 -5.20 -0.78
CA ARG A 148 13.84 -4.05 -0.45
C ARG A 148 12.94 -2.83 -0.24
N ILE A 149 12.84 -2.36 0.99
CA ILE A 149 11.99 -1.23 1.38
C ILE A 149 12.88 -0.03 1.72
N GLU A 150 12.54 1.14 1.17
CA GLU A 150 13.35 2.34 1.26
C GLU A 150 12.49 3.58 1.52
N ARG A 151 12.93 4.40 2.46
CA ARG A 151 12.44 5.75 2.71
C ARG A 151 13.34 6.73 1.97
N TRP A 152 12.79 7.43 1.00
CA TRP A 152 13.48 8.43 0.19
C TRP A 152 13.11 9.81 0.67
N GLN A 153 14.09 10.57 1.16
CA GLN A 153 13.90 11.95 1.62
C GLN A 153 14.60 12.91 0.66
N HIS A 154 13.87 13.90 0.15
CA HIS A 154 14.43 14.93 -0.72
C HIS A 154 15.27 15.92 0.09
N ASN A 155 16.51 16.16 -0.34
CA ASN A 155 17.52 16.89 0.44
C ASN A 155 17.17 18.37 0.63
N ALA A 156 16.45 18.99 -0.31
CA ALA A 156 16.11 20.41 -0.24
C ALA A 156 14.75 20.70 0.42
N THR A 157 13.77 19.82 0.24
CA THR A 157 12.38 20.04 0.70
C THR A 157 12.01 19.22 1.94
N ASN A 158 12.82 18.22 2.30
CA ASN A 158 12.51 17.18 3.29
C ASN A 158 11.25 16.37 2.99
N GLU A 159 10.73 16.44 1.77
CA GLU A 159 9.61 15.59 1.37
C GLU A 159 10.05 14.13 1.34
N VAL A 160 9.18 13.27 1.87
CA VAL A 160 9.42 11.84 1.95
C VAL A 160 8.47 11.10 1.02
N HIS A 161 9.01 10.13 0.29
CA HIS A 161 8.26 9.07 -0.36
C HIS A 161 8.90 7.72 -0.04
N TRP A 162 8.18 6.64 -0.32
CA TRP A 162 8.70 5.29 -0.09
C TRP A 162 8.77 4.50 -1.39
N ARG A 163 9.72 3.57 -1.43
CA ARG A 163 9.89 2.61 -2.51
C ARG A 163 10.02 1.20 -1.95
N ALA A 164 9.27 0.27 -2.51
CA ALA A 164 9.40 -1.16 -2.23
C ALA A 164 9.72 -1.91 -3.53
N ILE A 165 10.72 -2.80 -3.50
CA ILE A 165 11.10 -3.64 -4.63
C ILE A 165 11.00 -5.10 -4.19
N THR A 166 10.11 -5.87 -4.80
CA THR A 166 9.94 -7.29 -4.49
C THR A 166 11.03 -8.15 -5.12
N ARG A 167 11.16 -9.40 -4.67
CA ARG A 167 12.05 -10.40 -5.30
C ARG A 167 11.74 -10.69 -6.78
N ASP A 168 10.52 -10.39 -7.21
CA ASP A 168 10.07 -10.56 -8.61
C ASP A 168 10.37 -9.31 -9.47
N ASN A 169 11.18 -8.38 -8.95
CA ASN A 169 11.54 -7.11 -9.60
C ASN A 169 10.32 -6.22 -9.93
N ILE A 170 9.29 -6.28 -9.08
CA ILE A 170 8.16 -5.35 -9.09
C ILE A 170 8.52 -4.19 -8.17
N THR A 171 8.49 -2.97 -8.71
CA THR A 171 8.76 -1.75 -7.94
C THR A 171 7.46 -1.02 -7.69
N SER A 172 7.20 -0.66 -6.43
CA SER A 172 6.05 0.14 -6.00
C SER A 172 6.53 1.43 -5.35
N ILE A 173 5.94 2.56 -5.74
CA ILE A 173 6.21 3.89 -5.16
C ILE A 173 5.00 4.33 -4.35
N TYR A 174 5.24 4.84 -3.15
CA TYR A 174 4.21 5.32 -2.24
C TYR A 174 4.42 6.79 -1.92
N GLY A 175 3.36 7.60 -2.09
CA GLY A 175 3.35 9.01 -1.72
C GLY A 175 4.35 9.89 -2.46
N GLY A 176 4.66 9.58 -3.72
CA GLY A 176 5.57 10.38 -4.55
C GLY A 176 5.01 11.76 -4.91
N THR A 177 3.69 11.94 -4.84
CA THR A 177 2.99 13.23 -5.02
C THR A 177 2.13 13.58 -3.80
N SER A 178 1.81 14.86 -3.63
CA SER A 178 0.91 15.34 -2.57
C SER A 178 -0.52 14.77 -2.66
N ALA A 179 -0.96 14.32 -3.84
CA ALA A 179 -2.25 13.65 -4.02
C ALA A 179 -2.25 12.22 -3.45
N SER A 180 -1.08 11.59 -3.37
CA SER A 180 -0.89 10.23 -2.84
C SER A 180 -0.42 10.21 -1.36
N ARG A 181 -0.61 11.31 -0.63
CA ARG A 181 -0.22 11.45 0.78
C ARG A 181 -1.40 11.95 1.62
N ILE A 182 -1.61 11.34 2.78
CA ILE A 182 -2.48 11.87 3.84
C ILE A 182 -1.59 12.63 4.81
N THR A 183 -1.84 13.92 4.97
CA THR A 183 -1.00 14.84 5.75
C THR A 183 -1.84 15.61 6.77
N ASP A 184 -1.17 16.17 7.78
CA ASP A 184 -1.74 17.22 8.63
C ASP A 184 -2.23 18.39 7.73
N PRO A 185 -3.51 18.81 7.81
CA PRO A 185 -4.02 19.95 7.04
C PRO A 185 -3.29 21.27 7.31
N GLU A 186 -2.73 21.43 8.51
CA GLU A 186 -2.00 22.63 8.91
C GLU A 186 -0.51 22.56 8.54
N ASN A 187 0.01 21.37 8.19
CA ASN A 187 1.40 21.18 7.82
C ASN A 187 1.60 19.97 6.90
N GLU A 188 1.76 20.22 5.60
CA GLU A 188 1.93 19.18 4.58
C GLU A 188 3.22 18.34 4.75
N GLN A 189 4.20 18.78 5.54
CA GLN A 189 5.39 17.97 5.86
C GLN A 189 5.09 16.86 6.88
N ARG A 190 4.03 17.00 7.68
CA ARG A 190 3.57 15.97 8.62
C ARG A 190 2.70 14.96 7.91
N VAL A 191 3.37 14.08 7.17
CA VAL A 191 2.73 12.98 6.44
C VAL A 191 2.41 11.84 7.39
N TYR A 192 1.13 11.45 7.46
CA TYR A 192 0.64 10.32 8.23
C TYR A 192 0.61 9.03 7.41
N GLU A 193 0.12 9.08 6.16
CA GLU A 193 0.09 7.92 5.24
C GLU A 193 0.68 8.25 3.87
N TRP A 194 1.45 7.31 3.32
CA TRP A 194 1.91 7.27 1.94
C TRP A 194 1.14 6.18 1.20
N LEU A 195 0.27 6.58 0.29
CA LEU A 195 -0.56 5.69 -0.51
C LEU A 195 0.20 5.18 -1.73
N LEU A 196 -0.09 3.96 -2.17
CA LEU A 196 0.50 3.39 -3.37
C LEU A 196 0.17 4.27 -4.58
N GLN A 197 1.18 4.89 -5.19
CA GLN A 197 0.98 5.77 -6.35
C GLN A 197 1.14 5.00 -7.65
N GLU A 198 2.17 4.17 -7.76
CA GLU A 198 2.47 3.46 -8.99
C GLU A 198 3.16 2.14 -8.71
N THR A 199 3.02 1.21 -9.65
CA THR A 199 3.73 -0.06 -9.64
C THR A 199 4.14 -0.45 -11.05
N PHE A 200 5.39 -0.85 -11.23
CA PHE A 200 5.90 -1.29 -12.52
C PHE A 200 6.76 -2.55 -12.40
N ASP A 201 6.75 -3.37 -13.45
CA ASP A 201 7.58 -4.58 -13.54
C ASP A 201 8.86 -4.35 -14.34
N GLY A 202 9.77 -5.35 -14.30
CA GLY A 202 11.02 -5.32 -15.06
C GLY A 202 10.86 -5.37 -16.58
N THR A 203 9.64 -5.49 -17.11
CA THR A 203 9.34 -5.51 -18.55
C THR A 203 8.69 -4.22 -19.05
N GLY A 204 8.46 -3.25 -18.16
CA GLY A 204 7.90 -1.94 -18.48
C GLY A 204 6.38 -1.86 -18.42
N ASN A 205 5.68 -2.86 -17.88
CA ASN A 205 4.26 -2.71 -17.56
C ASN A 205 4.11 -1.78 -16.35
N HIS A 206 3.08 -0.95 -16.34
CA HIS A 206 2.90 0.11 -15.36
C HIS A 206 1.42 0.21 -14.95
N ILE A 207 1.19 0.34 -13.64
CA ILE A 207 -0.11 0.62 -13.03
C ILE A 207 0.03 1.94 -12.27
N LEU A 208 -0.83 2.90 -12.59
CA LEU A 208 -0.97 4.17 -11.88
C LEU A 208 -2.22 4.12 -11.00
N TYR A 209 -2.10 4.62 -9.77
CA TYR A 209 -3.18 4.77 -8.81
C TYR A 209 -3.39 6.27 -8.57
N GLU A 210 -4.54 6.77 -8.97
CA GLU A 210 -4.91 8.16 -8.77
C GLU A 210 -5.88 8.27 -7.60
N TYR A 211 -5.77 9.37 -6.85
CA TYR A 211 -6.58 9.60 -5.67
C TYR A 211 -7.34 10.91 -5.79
N ALA A 212 -8.61 10.89 -5.39
CA ALA A 212 -9.43 12.07 -5.19
C ALA A 212 -9.42 12.44 -3.70
N ARG A 213 -9.12 13.70 -3.40
CA ARG A 213 -9.35 14.27 -2.07
C ARG A 213 -10.83 14.40 -1.84
N ASP A 214 -11.25 14.08 -0.62
CA ASP A 214 -12.59 14.43 -0.21
C ASP A 214 -12.78 15.96 -0.25
N ASN A 215 -13.98 16.41 -0.59
CA ASN A 215 -14.32 17.83 -0.61
C ASN A 215 -15.46 18.08 0.38
N PRO A 216 -15.16 18.70 1.54
CA PRO A 216 -16.16 18.98 2.58
C PRO A 216 -17.38 19.76 2.08
N ARG A 217 -17.20 20.58 1.03
CA ARG A 217 -18.29 21.36 0.41
C ARG A 217 -19.35 20.50 -0.27
N LEU A 218 -19.05 19.23 -0.55
CA LEU A 218 -20.03 18.28 -1.09
C LEU A 218 -21.06 17.82 -0.04
N TYR A 219 -20.83 18.12 1.24
CA TYR A 219 -21.67 17.70 2.37
C TYR A 219 -22.41 18.85 3.06
N THR A 220 -22.16 20.10 2.66
CA THR A 220 -22.87 21.27 3.19
C THR A 220 -24.01 21.65 2.26
N ASN A 221 -25.14 22.11 2.83
CA ASN A 221 -26.28 22.61 2.04
C ASN A 221 -26.03 23.99 1.41
N GLU A 222 -24.77 24.44 1.36
CA GLU A 222 -24.39 25.79 0.95
C GLU A 222 -24.34 25.94 -0.58
N GLU A 223 -24.12 24.85 -1.33
CA GLU A 223 -24.19 24.84 -2.81
C GLU A 223 -25.03 23.65 -3.32
N PRO A 224 -26.37 23.81 -3.45
CA PRO A 224 -27.28 22.73 -3.85
C PRO A 224 -27.05 22.16 -5.25
N ASP A 225 -26.37 22.89 -6.14
CA ASP A 225 -26.01 22.43 -7.50
C ASP A 225 -24.73 21.58 -7.54
N LEU A 226 -23.91 21.59 -6.48
CA LEU A 226 -22.73 20.74 -6.31
C LEU A 226 -22.92 19.62 -5.28
N GLY A 227 -24.03 19.67 -4.52
CA GLY A 227 -24.36 18.70 -3.48
C GLY A 227 -24.57 17.29 -4.05
N LEU A 228 -23.86 16.32 -3.50
CA LEU A 228 -24.10 14.91 -3.82
C LEU A 228 -25.50 14.53 -3.32
N GLY A 229 -26.34 13.95 -4.18
CA GLY A 229 -27.73 13.59 -3.85
C GLY A 229 -27.83 12.64 -2.63
N ALA A 230 -29.01 12.54 -2.01
CA ALA A 230 -29.26 11.85 -0.73
C ALA A 230 -28.88 10.35 -0.63
N ILE A 231 -28.34 9.76 -1.71
CA ILE A 231 -27.85 8.38 -1.82
C ILE A 231 -26.35 8.29 -1.46
N PHE A 232 -25.66 9.40 -1.24
CA PHE A 232 -24.23 9.41 -0.91
C PHE A 232 -23.94 9.17 0.58
N ASP A 233 -22.87 8.41 0.81
CA ASP A 233 -22.45 7.85 2.10
C ASP A 233 -22.19 8.95 3.15
N ARG A 234 -22.93 8.89 4.28
CA ARG A 234 -22.94 9.92 5.32
C ARG A 234 -21.68 9.92 6.22
N ASN A 235 -20.71 9.05 5.96
CA ASN A 235 -19.53 8.84 6.80
C ASN A 235 -18.20 9.21 6.14
N ARG A 236 -18.25 10.06 5.10
CA ARG A 236 -17.07 10.58 4.42
C ARG A 236 -16.45 11.71 5.25
N GLU A 237 -15.16 11.60 5.57
CA GLU A 237 -14.41 12.61 6.34
C GLU A 237 -13.37 13.32 5.46
N ALA A 238 -13.16 14.61 5.70
CA ALA A 238 -12.25 15.49 4.94
C ALA A 238 -10.80 15.00 4.84
N THR A 239 -10.41 14.06 5.69
CA THR A 239 -9.08 13.44 5.78
C THR A 239 -8.93 12.22 4.87
N GLN A 240 -9.98 11.80 4.16
CA GLN A 240 -9.99 10.59 3.35
C GLN A 240 -9.55 10.86 1.90
N LEU A 241 -8.75 9.93 1.35
CA LEU A 241 -8.39 9.86 -0.07
C LEU A 241 -9.05 8.62 -0.68
N TYR A 242 -9.78 8.79 -1.79
CA TYR A 242 -10.43 7.71 -2.51
C TYR A 242 -9.67 7.40 -3.78
N ILE A 243 -9.57 6.14 -4.18
CA ILE A 243 -9.09 5.82 -5.52
C ILE A 243 -10.06 6.38 -6.55
N ARG A 244 -9.49 7.06 -7.54
CA ARG A 244 -10.19 7.66 -8.67
C ARG A 244 -10.15 6.75 -9.89
#